data_AF-A0A6N7VJN0-F1
#
_entry.id   AF-A0A6N7VJN0-F1
#
_cell.length_a   1.000
_cell.length_b   1.000
_cell.length_c   1.000
_cell.angle_alpha   90.00
_cell.angle_beta   90.00
_cell.angle_gamma   90.00
#
_symmetry.space_group_name_H-M   'P 1'
#
loop_
_entity.id
_entity.type
_entity.pdbx_description
1 polymer ?
#
loop_
_entity_poly.entity_id
_entity_poly.type
_entity_poly.pdbx_seq_one_letter_code
_entity_poly.pdbx_strand_id
1 'polypeptide(L)'
;MNQTVTPKTHRLRNHQALVRFTDEEWNDLQGKLKVSQQTLQAYALNALRHSRISTASEVREIQMIGHHFDFANQQLRGACSNLNQLAKALNKLNRIMETQTVSQQQFLSLVGLIPTRPELDNCMLTIQNWRKEMEIPWQSLRQFLARQRPTAASGTPSSTSCETTK
;
A
#
# COMPACT_ATOMS: atom_id res chain seq x y z
N MET A 1 51.89 53.07 10.10
CA MET A 1 50.42 52.99 10.17
C MET A 1 50.02 51.61 9.69
N ASN A 2 49.81 50.67 10.61
CA ASN A 2 49.53 49.28 10.27
C ASN A 2 48.03 49.13 10.07
N GLN A 3 47.59 48.99 8.82
CA GLN A 3 46.21 48.69 8.50
C GLN A 3 45.93 47.22 8.87
N THR A 4 45.18 47.01 9.94
CA THR A 4 44.62 45.70 10.29
C THR A 4 43.57 45.34 9.25
N VAL A 5 43.95 44.51 8.27
CA VAL A 5 43.00 43.90 7.32
C VAL A 5 42.19 42.87 8.10
N THR A 6 40.92 43.19 8.40
CA THR A 6 40.01 42.23 9.02
C THR A 6 39.62 41.18 7.97
N PRO A 7 39.79 39.87 8.24
CA PRO A 7 39.45 38.83 7.28
C PRO A 7 37.94 38.85 7.01
N LYS A 8 37.58 38.86 5.72
CA LYS A 8 36.19 38.89 5.25
C LYS A 8 35.47 37.65 5.78
N THR A 9 34.39 37.84 6.54
CA THR A 9 33.64 36.77 7.19
C THR A 9 33.08 35.79 6.16
N HIS A 10 33.55 34.54 6.19
CA HIS A 10 33.08 33.49 5.28
C HIS A 10 31.67 33.04 5.69
N ARG A 11 30.69 33.27 4.82
CA ARG A 11 29.33 32.73 5.00
C ARG A 11 29.31 31.24 4.64
N LEU A 12 28.47 30.46 5.31
CA LEU A 12 28.33 29.01 5.05
C LEU A 12 27.36 28.69 3.90
N ARG A 13 26.45 29.62 3.58
CA ARG A 13 25.44 29.47 2.51
C ARG A 13 25.55 30.65 1.58
N ASN A 14 26.25 30.43 0.47
CA ASN A 14 26.74 31.50 -0.41
C ASN A 14 25.94 31.61 -1.70
N HIS A 15 25.13 30.59 -2.00
CA HIS A 15 24.27 30.53 -3.17
C HIS A 15 22.82 30.75 -2.74
N GLN A 16 22.13 31.63 -3.47
CA GLN A 16 20.71 31.86 -3.33
C GLN A 16 19.96 31.08 -4.41
N ALA A 17 18.96 30.29 -4.00
CA ALA A 17 18.01 29.66 -4.90
C ALA A 17 16.68 30.43 -4.83
N LEU A 18 16.04 30.63 -5.98
CA LEU A 18 14.72 31.25 -6.07
C LEU A 18 13.70 30.16 -6.46
N VAL A 19 12.62 30.05 -5.71
CA VAL A 19 11.50 29.13 -6.01
C VAL A 19 10.26 29.98 -6.19
N ARG A 20 9.53 29.74 -7.29
CA ARG A 20 8.26 30.41 -7.57
C ARG A 20 7.13 29.50 -7.13
N PHE A 21 6.10 30.11 -6.55
CA PHE A 21 4.91 29.43 -6.06
C PHE A 21 3.67 30.09 -6.66
N THR A 22 2.59 29.31 -6.79
CA THR A 22 1.24 29.87 -6.91
C THR A 22 0.73 30.33 -5.54
N ASP A 23 -0.33 31.14 -5.52
CA ASP A 23 -0.92 31.61 -4.26
C ASP A 23 -1.43 30.45 -3.38
N GLU A 24 -1.95 29.39 -4.01
CA GLU A 24 -2.41 28.19 -3.33
C GLU A 24 -1.26 27.42 -2.65
N GLU A 25 -0.17 27.19 -3.39
CA GLU A 25 1.02 26.51 -2.87
C GLU A 25 1.67 27.30 -1.74
N TRP A 26 1.68 28.63 -1.86
CA TRP A 26 2.21 29.52 -0.82
C TRP A 26 1.39 29.44 0.47
N ASN A 27 0.05 29.43 0.38
CA ASN A 27 -0.82 29.32 1.54
C ASN A 27 -0.63 27.97 2.27
N ASP A 28 -0.52 26.87 1.53
CA ASP A 28 -0.24 25.55 2.11
C ASP A 28 1.13 25.50 2.79
N LEU A 29 2.17 26.07 2.15
CA LEU A 29 3.50 26.19 2.75
C LEU A 29 3.49 27.02 4.04
N GLN A 30 2.76 28.13 4.07
CA GLN A 30 2.60 28.96 5.27
C GLN A 30 1.92 28.18 6.41
N GLY A 31 0.90 27.38 6.10
CA GLY A 31 0.28 26.48 7.08
C GLY A 31 1.28 25.51 7.69
N LYS A 32 2.07 24.83 6.85
CA LYS A 32 3.10 23.87 7.28
C LYS A 32 4.21 24.54 8.11
N LEU A 33 4.62 25.75 7.74
CA LEU A 33 5.62 26.52 8.48
C LEU A 33 5.14 26.87 9.90
N LYS A 34 3.90 27.35 10.04
CA LYS A 34 3.30 27.66 11.34
C LYS A 34 3.28 26.45 12.27
N VAL A 35 2.93 25.28 11.74
CA VAL A 35 2.94 24.02 12.49
C VAL A 35 4.37 23.60 12.88
N SER A 36 5.33 23.75 11.97
CA SER A 36 6.72 23.34 12.21
C SER A 36 7.50 24.26 13.16
N GLN A 37 7.05 25.50 13.34
CA GLN A 37 7.77 26.58 14.05
C GLN A 37 9.20 26.83 13.53
N GLN A 38 9.48 26.44 12.28
CA GLN A 38 10.77 26.64 11.63
C GLN A 38 10.75 27.87 10.72
N THR A 39 11.94 28.43 10.46
CA THR A 39 12.09 29.43 9.41
C THR A 39 11.93 28.78 8.04
N LEU A 40 11.48 29.55 7.03
CA LEU A 40 11.32 29.07 5.65
C LEU A 40 12.59 28.38 5.13
N GLN A 41 13.75 28.96 5.41
CA GLN A 41 15.03 28.41 4.97
C GLN A 41 15.37 27.08 5.67
N ALA A 42 15.11 26.96 6.97
CA ALA A 42 15.35 25.72 7.71
C ALA A 42 14.40 24.61 7.26
N TYR A 43 13.11 24.95 7.12
CA TYR A 43 12.09 24.03 6.63
C TYR A 43 12.41 23.52 5.22
N ALA A 44 12.73 24.42 4.28
CA ALA A 44 13.06 24.06 2.91
C ALA A 44 14.34 23.19 2.84
N LEU A 45 15.39 23.54 3.60
CA LEU A 45 16.62 22.75 3.60
C LEU A 45 16.42 21.37 4.24
N ASN A 46 15.65 21.29 5.33
CA ASN A 46 15.32 20.01 5.95
C ASN A 46 14.48 19.15 5.00
N ALA A 47 13.47 19.73 4.36
CA ALA A 47 12.66 19.04 3.36
C ALA A 47 13.52 18.50 2.22
N LEU A 48 14.43 19.31 1.66
CA LEU A 48 15.33 18.89 0.60
C LEU A 48 16.31 17.80 1.05
N ARG A 49 16.87 17.91 2.26
CA ARG A 49 17.81 16.92 2.82
C ARG A 49 17.16 15.56 3.03
N HIS A 50 15.88 15.53 3.38
CA HIS A 50 15.15 14.29 3.70
C HIS A 50 14.19 13.88 2.57
N SER A 51 14.13 14.65 1.49
CA SER A 51 13.36 14.30 0.29
C SER A 51 14.04 13.12 -0.38
N ARG A 52 13.46 11.93 -0.21
CA ARG A 52 13.91 10.73 -0.90
C ARG A 52 13.44 10.83 -2.35
N ILE A 53 14.37 11.08 -3.27
CA ILE A 53 14.13 10.86 -4.69
C ILE A 53 14.30 9.36 -4.93
N SER A 54 13.19 8.66 -5.15
CA SER A 54 13.25 7.24 -5.52
C SER A 54 14.08 7.10 -6.80
N THR A 55 15.06 6.20 -6.75
CA THR A 55 15.90 5.91 -7.91
C THR A 55 15.10 5.26 -9.03
N ALA A 56 15.55 5.39 -10.28
CA ALA A 56 14.88 4.77 -11.41
C ALA A 56 14.77 3.24 -11.28
N SER A 57 15.71 2.58 -10.60
CA SER A 57 15.65 1.15 -10.28
C SER A 57 14.54 0.84 -9.28
N GLU A 58 14.45 1.58 -8.17
CA GLU A 58 13.41 1.38 -7.16
C GLU A 58 12.00 1.58 -7.75
N VAL A 59 11.82 2.59 -8.62
CA VAL A 59 10.54 2.81 -9.30
C VAL A 59 10.18 1.63 -10.20
N ARG A 60 11.15 1.07 -10.94
CA ARG A 60 10.91 -0.13 -11.77
C ARG A 60 10.58 -1.35 -10.93
N GLU A 61 11.28 -1.55 -9.81
CA GLU A 61 10.99 -2.67 -8.90
C GLU A 61 9.56 -2.58 -8.35
N ILE A 62 9.13 -1.39 -7.94
CA ILE A 62 7.75 -1.16 -7.50
C ILE A 62 6.75 -1.47 -8.62
N GLN A 63 7.03 -1.03 -9.85
CA GLN A 63 6.17 -1.33 -11.00
C GLN A 63 6.10 -2.82 -11.31
N MET A 64 7.24 -3.53 -11.27
CA MET A 64 7.26 -4.98 -11.46
C MET A 64 6.47 -5.70 -10.38
N ILE A 65 6.62 -5.32 -9.11
CA ILE A 65 5.85 -5.90 -8.00
C ILE A 65 4.35 -5.65 -8.20
N GLY A 66 3.97 -4.42 -8.59
CA GLY A 66 2.59 -4.08 -8.91
C GLY A 66 2.01 -4.97 -10.01
N HIS A 67 2.76 -5.13 -11.12
CA HIS A 67 2.35 -5.99 -12.23
C HIS A 67 2.18 -7.47 -11.81
N HIS A 68 3.09 -8.01 -10.98
CA HIS A 68 2.95 -9.37 -10.44
C HIS A 68 1.70 -9.52 -9.58
N PHE A 69 1.38 -8.50 -8.77
CA PHE A 69 0.20 -8.51 -7.92
C PHE A 69 -1.10 -8.44 -8.73
N ASP A 70 -1.13 -7.62 -9.78
CA ASP A 70 -2.26 -7.54 -10.70
C ASP A 70 -2.51 -8.86 -11.43
N PHE A 71 -1.44 -9.50 -11.90
CA PHE A 71 -1.52 -10.81 -12.52
C PHE A 71 -2.06 -11.87 -11.54
N ALA A 72 -1.53 -11.92 -10.31
CA ALA A 72 -2.01 -12.85 -9.29
C ALA A 72 -3.49 -12.62 -8.95
N ASN A 73 -3.93 -11.36 -8.84
CA ASN A 73 -5.34 -11.02 -8.63
C ASN A 73 -6.24 -11.45 -9.79
N GLN A 74 -5.77 -11.29 -11.03
CA GLN A 74 -6.50 -11.75 -12.20
C GLN A 74 -6.69 -13.28 -12.18
N GLN A 75 -5.63 -14.03 -11.86
CA GLN A 75 -5.69 -15.48 -11.72
C GLN A 75 -6.65 -15.91 -10.60
N LEU A 76 -6.58 -15.26 -9.43
CA LEU A 76 -7.50 -15.52 -8.32
C LEU A 76 -8.96 -15.26 -8.69
N ARG A 77 -9.26 -14.17 -9.40
CA ARG A 77 -10.63 -13.91 -9.91
C ARG A 77 -11.08 -14.99 -10.88
N GLY A 78 -10.22 -15.44 -11.78
CA GLY A 78 -10.50 -16.56 -12.70
C GLY A 78 -10.83 -17.84 -11.94
N ALA A 79 -10.00 -18.21 -10.96
CA ALA A 79 -10.20 -19.38 -10.11
C ALA A 79 -11.52 -19.31 -9.33
N CYS A 80 -11.84 -18.15 -8.73
CA CYS A 80 -13.10 -17.93 -8.02
C CYS A 80 -14.32 -18.04 -8.95
N SER A 81 -14.23 -17.52 -10.19
CA SER A 81 -15.30 -17.67 -11.18
C SER A 81 -15.53 -19.14 -11.54
N ASN A 82 -14.45 -19.91 -11.74
CA ASN A 82 -14.54 -21.34 -12.03
C ASN A 82 -15.16 -22.10 -10.85
N LEU A 83 -14.72 -21.83 -9.61
CA LEU A 83 -15.32 -22.42 -8.41
C LEU A 83 -16.83 -22.11 -8.29
N ASN A 84 -17.24 -20.88 -8.59
CA ASN A 84 -18.65 -20.51 -8.57
C ASN A 84 -19.47 -21.26 -9.65
N GLN A 85 -18.89 -21.48 -10.83
CA GLN A 85 -19.52 -22.27 -11.89
C GLN A 85 -19.67 -23.74 -11.47
N LEU A 86 -18.64 -24.33 -10.87
CA LEU A 86 -18.68 -25.69 -10.33
C LEU A 86 -19.75 -25.84 -9.24
N ALA A 87 -19.80 -24.90 -8.30
CA ALA A 87 -20.82 -24.91 -7.24
C ALA A 87 -22.24 -24.86 -7.83
N LYS A 88 -22.47 -24.03 -8.86
CA LYS A 88 -23.77 -23.97 -9.57
C LYS A 88 -24.11 -25.27 -10.29
N ALA A 89 -23.14 -25.89 -10.96
CA ALA A 89 -23.32 -27.17 -11.64
C ALA A 89 -23.65 -28.30 -10.65
N LEU A 90 -22.93 -28.39 -9.53
CA LEU A 90 -23.19 -29.35 -8.46
C LEU A 90 -24.56 -29.15 -7.80
N ASN A 91 -24.95 -27.91 -7.53
CA ASN A 91 -26.28 -27.61 -6.98
C ASN A 91 -27.40 -28.02 -7.94
N LYS A 92 -27.19 -27.85 -9.25
CA LYS A 92 -28.14 -28.29 -10.28
C LYS A 92 -28.23 -29.82 -10.33
N LEU A 93 -27.11 -30.53 -10.23
CA LEU A 93 -27.08 -32.00 -10.14
C LEU A 93 -27.81 -32.52 -8.91
N ASN A 94 -27.53 -31.96 -7.74
CA ASN A 94 -28.15 -32.41 -6.49
C ASN A 94 -29.69 -32.28 -6.56
N ARG A 95 -30.19 -31.17 -7.11
CA ARG A 95 -31.63 -30.98 -7.36
C ARG A 95 -32.22 -31.96 -8.36
N ILE A 96 -31.51 -32.29 -9.44
CA ILE A 96 -31.96 -33.26 -10.44
C ILE A 96 -32.03 -34.67 -9.82
N MET A 97 -31.03 -35.04 -9.01
CA MET A 97 -30.99 -36.31 -8.29
C MET A 97 -32.07 -36.44 -7.21
N GLU A 98 -32.44 -35.35 -6.52
CA GLU A 98 -33.54 -35.32 -5.54
C GLU A 98 -34.92 -35.43 -6.19
N THR A 99 -35.08 -34.97 -7.43
CA THR A 99 -36.40 -34.84 -8.07
C THR A 99 -36.76 -35.99 -9.03
N GLN A 100 -35.81 -36.80 -9.50
CA GLN A 100 -36.07 -37.99 -10.34
C GLN A 100 -34.85 -38.92 -10.45
N THR A 101 -35.07 -40.22 -10.71
CA THR A 101 -34.05 -41.15 -11.22
C THR A 101 -33.51 -40.63 -12.54
N VAL A 102 -32.31 -40.05 -12.51
CA VAL A 102 -31.68 -39.39 -13.67
C VAL A 102 -31.52 -40.37 -14.83
N SER A 103 -31.97 -40.00 -16.04
CA SER A 103 -31.69 -40.81 -17.23
C SER A 103 -30.18 -40.77 -17.52
N GLN A 104 -29.57 -41.92 -17.88
CA GLN A 104 -28.11 -42.02 -18.11
C GLN A 104 -27.57 -40.93 -19.06
N GLN A 105 -28.37 -40.46 -20.01
CA GLN A 105 -27.99 -39.44 -20.98
C GLN A 105 -27.78 -38.05 -20.34
N GLN A 106 -28.57 -37.66 -19.33
CA GLN A 106 -28.37 -36.42 -18.58
C GLN A 106 -27.11 -36.48 -17.73
N PHE A 107 -26.84 -37.64 -17.11
CA PHE A 107 -25.60 -37.87 -16.36
C PHE A 107 -24.37 -37.75 -17.27
N LEU A 108 -24.37 -38.42 -18.43
CA LEU A 108 -23.26 -38.41 -19.40
C LEU A 108 -22.95 -37.01 -19.95
N SER A 109 -23.96 -36.14 -20.14
CA SER A 109 -23.74 -34.74 -20.55
C SER A 109 -23.03 -33.87 -19.51
N LEU A 110 -23.00 -34.30 -18.24
CA LEU A 110 -22.37 -33.59 -17.12
C LEU A 110 -21.00 -34.16 -16.71
N VAL A 111 -20.64 -35.35 -17.21
CA VAL A 111 -19.36 -36.03 -16.92
C VAL A 111 -18.13 -35.23 -17.36
N GLY A 112 -18.27 -34.24 -18.25
CA GLY A 112 -17.20 -33.32 -18.65
C GLY A 112 -17.18 -31.97 -17.90
N LEU A 113 -18.18 -31.67 -17.07
CA LEU A 113 -18.28 -30.40 -16.33
C LEU A 113 -17.86 -30.52 -14.85
N ILE A 114 -17.84 -31.74 -14.32
CA ILE A 114 -17.52 -32.01 -12.91
C ILE A 114 -16.05 -32.45 -12.86
N PRO A 115 -15.15 -31.62 -12.31
CA PRO A 115 -13.75 -31.98 -12.20
C PRO A 115 -13.60 -33.21 -11.31
N THR A 116 -12.76 -34.12 -11.77
CA THR A 116 -12.43 -35.36 -11.08
C THR A 116 -11.69 -35.05 -9.77
N ARG A 117 -11.77 -35.98 -8.81
CA ARG A 117 -11.08 -35.85 -7.51
C ARG A 117 -9.60 -35.42 -7.63
N PRO A 118 -8.77 -36.02 -8.50
CA PRO A 118 -7.38 -35.59 -8.68
C PRO A 118 -7.24 -34.16 -9.24
N GLU A 119 -8.15 -33.70 -10.11
CA GLU A 119 -8.13 -32.32 -10.62
C GLU A 119 -8.46 -31.30 -9.51
N LEU A 120 -9.39 -31.65 -8.62
CA LEU A 120 -9.69 -30.85 -7.43
C LEU A 120 -8.51 -30.81 -6.45
N ASP A 121 -7.85 -31.94 -6.22
CA ASP A 121 -6.68 -32.01 -5.34
C ASP A 121 -5.51 -31.19 -5.91
N ASN A 122 -5.28 -31.23 -7.23
CA ASN A 122 -4.28 -30.38 -7.90
C ASN A 122 -4.63 -28.89 -7.81
N CYS A 123 -5.91 -28.54 -8.00
CA CYS A 123 -6.38 -27.16 -7.86
C CYS A 123 -6.17 -26.64 -6.43
N MET A 124 -6.52 -27.44 -5.44
CA MET A 124 -6.30 -27.13 -4.02
C MET A 124 -4.81 -26.94 -3.71
N LEU A 125 -3.95 -27.82 -4.21
CA LEU A 125 -2.49 -27.70 -4.03
C LEU A 125 -1.94 -26.43 -4.67
N THR A 126 -2.42 -26.08 -5.87
CA THR A 126 -2.04 -24.85 -6.58
C THR A 126 -2.42 -23.61 -5.78
N ILE A 127 -3.65 -23.55 -5.26
CA ILE A 127 -4.13 -22.44 -4.41
C ILE A 127 -3.29 -22.34 -3.13
N GLN A 128 -2.95 -23.46 -2.50
CA GLN A 128 -2.11 -23.48 -1.30
C GLN A 128 -0.70 -22.96 -1.58
N ASN A 129 -0.11 -23.29 -2.74
CA ASN A 129 1.20 -22.79 -3.14
C ASN A 129 1.16 -21.29 -3.40
N TRP A 130 0.16 -20.78 -4.13
CA TRP A 130 -0.03 -19.33 -4.32
C TRP A 130 -0.20 -18.60 -2.99
N ARG A 131 -0.93 -19.17 -2.04
CA ARG A 131 -1.06 -18.59 -0.69
C ARG A 131 0.31 -18.45 -0.03
N LYS A 132 1.14 -19.50 -0.07
CA LYS A 132 2.50 -19.47 0.52
C LYS A 132 3.41 -18.45 -0.15
N GLU A 133 3.40 -18.37 -1.48
CA GLU A 133 4.19 -17.40 -2.25
C GLU A 133 3.78 -15.95 -1.95
N MET A 134 2.48 -15.71 -1.72
CA MET A 134 1.95 -14.38 -1.45
C MET A 134 2.10 -13.92 0.01
N GLU A 135 2.44 -14.82 0.95
CA GLU A 135 2.59 -14.45 2.38
C GLU A 135 3.73 -13.44 2.61
N ILE A 136 4.90 -13.63 1.99
CA ILE A 136 6.05 -12.73 2.20
C ILE A 136 5.77 -11.31 1.66
N PRO A 137 5.27 -11.13 0.42
CA PRO A 137 4.82 -9.82 -0.06
C PRO A 137 3.74 -9.21 0.82
N TRP A 138 2.77 -10.00 1.28
CA TRP A 138 1.66 -9.51 2.08
C TRP A 138 2.09 -9.08 3.49
N GLN A 139 3.01 -9.81 4.12
CA GLN A 139 3.62 -9.43 5.38
C GLN A 139 4.43 -8.13 5.24
N SER A 140 5.19 -7.99 4.15
CA SER A 140 5.95 -6.77 3.85
C SER A 140 5.03 -5.56 3.67
N LEU A 141 3.91 -5.72 2.95
CA LEU A 141 2.89 -4.69 2.78
C LEU A 141 2.25 -4.31 4.13
N ARG A 142 1.88 -5.30 4.95
CA ARG A 142 1.30 -5.05 6.28
C ARG A 142 2.26 -4.28 7.18
N GLN A 143 3.55 -4.64 7.20
CA GLN A 143 4.57 -3.91 7.94
C GLN A 143 4.74 -2.48 7.44
N PHE A 144 4.74 -2.28 6.13
CA PHE A 144 4.82 -0.96 5.51
C PHE A 144 3.61 -0.09 5.89
N LEU A 145 2.39 -0.60 5.74
CA LEU A 145 1.16 0.11 6.10
C LEU A 145 1.08 0.39 7.61
N ALA A 146 1.57 -0.53 8.45
CA ALA A 146 1.65 -0.30 9.90
C ALA A 146 2.62 0.84 10.25
N ARG A 147 3.73 0.98 9.53
CA ARG A 147 4.68 2.11 9.68
C ARG A 147 4.12 3.44 9.16
N GLN A 148 3.17 3.40 8.23
CA GLN A 148 2.52 4.60 7.71
C GLN A 148 1.34 5.08 8.56
N ARG A 149 0.83 4.29 9.51
CA ARG A 149 -0.15 4.79 10.48
C ARG A 149 0.53 5.88 11.32
N PRO A 150 -0.03 7.10 11.40
CA PRO A 150 0.44 8.09 12.35
C PRO A 150 0.39 7.46 13.74
N THR A 151 1.54 7.37 14.41
CA THR A 151 1.59 7.11 15.84
C THR A 151 0.88 8.26 16.54
N ALA A 152 -0.41 8.11 16.79
CA ALA A 152 -1.17 8.97 17.67
C ALA A 152 -0.70 8.71 19.11
N ALA A 153 0.47 9.25 19.47
CA ALA A 153 0.96 9.30 20.85
C ALA A 153 2.16 10.25 20.97
N SER A 154 1.88 11.55 21.08
CA SER A 154 2.67 12.48 21.90
C SER A 154 1.68 13.53 22.37
N GLY A 155 0.93 13.29 23.45
CA GLY A 155 1.44 13.51 24.79
C GLY A 155 1.11 14.95 25.19
N THR A 156 -0.17 15.26 25.39
CA THR A 156 -0.59 16.50 26.06
C THR A 156 -0.50 16.24 27.56
N PRO A 157 0.37 16.90 28.34
CA PRO A 157 0.26 16.84 29.78
C PRO A 157 -1.01 17.58 30.19
N SER A 158 -1.99 16.84 30.69
CA SER A 158 -3.18 17.40 31.31
C SER A 158 -2.76 17.98 32.66
N SER A 159 -2.48 19.28 32.69
CA SER A 159 -2.44 20.08 33.90
C SER A 159 -3.65 21.01 33.90
N THR A 160 -4.77 20.53 34.43
CA THR A 160 -5.82 21.42 34.95
C THR A 160 -5.78 21.29 36.46
N SER A 161 -4.95 22.14 37.07
CA SER A 161 -5.03 22.48 38.48
C SER A 161 -6.34 23.24 38.69
N CYS A 162 -7.28 22.66 39.43
CA CYS A 162 -8.44 23.38 39.96
C CYS A 162 -7.96 24.37 41.02
N GLU A 163 -7.89 25.64 40.67
CA GLU A 163 -7.82 26.72 41.65
C GLU A 163 -9.17 26.85 42.34
N THR A 164 -9.17 26.51 43.63
CA THR A 164 -10.20 26.90 44.59
C THR A 164 -9.99 28.37 44.91
N THR A 165 -10.98 29.21 44.63
CA THR A 165 -11.02 30.59 45.11
C THR A 165 -12.25 30.77 46.00
N LYS A 166 -11.98 31.46 47.11
CA LYS A 166 -12.78 31.71 48.31
C LYS A 166 -14.19 32.24 48.06
#